data_AF-A0AAX4HCC5-F1
#
_entry.id   AF-A0AAX4HCC5-F1
#
_cell.length_a   1.000
_cell.length_b   1.000
_cell.length_c   1.000
_cell.angle_alpha   90.00
_cell.angle_beta   90.00
_cell.angle_gamma   90.00
#
_symmetry.space_group_name_H-M   'P 1'
#
loop_
_entity.id
_entity.type
_entity.pdbx_description
1 polymer ?
#
loop_
_entity_poly.entity_id
_entity_poly.type
_entity_poly.pdbx_seq_one_letter_code
_entity_poly.pdbx_strand_id
1 'polypeptide(L)'
;MYYLPAKFLTHSSIFHLLPRPHYLSSLIRNQLTMLSLYTLVLLLGAVRATQFQPWDSSSLDKSSFFEQFTAENVSESGWVVSAATKTDGTPYKGQWALEEAYKYPGFAGDKGLVMKSDAAYFAISKILPTALSAEDKDLVVQFEVKYQEEISCAGAYIKLLSGDFNQSEFNEESDYQVRFGPDICGAENKVDLALKKTVNSESVVSVLNNAPLARKNLLSNLYTLVIRPNRDIEIRINGQVAKAANLYESSDVMTPSLEMPAYIQDPAAVKPAEWDDREYVVDEAAQKPSDWDDTFGSMWVPNPEIKKPVGWNDDESLPKFIRDPNAVKPAEWNDEEDGEWVEPFINNPKCIAGCGKWEAPKIVNPDYIGEWVAPSIENPQYKGEWKAPLIKNPAVVTSEVLSQPVTAIGFDLWSMEADILFNNIYVGHSVVEAEKIGNETFVQKLEMERKIYEKTKPEPKHKPSAPPKTFEDYLNADSSNILSDLIGHAQAFFENHFSTTRKFWHEFQVDPAEAIMAHPIRFVITCFFGLLAFVTGVGVLNVCIYLFLTTKEDAEADAAASRARAARIQERLDKKADEELIRKSSTEATSSGRESTSIKSRKVR
;
A
#
# COMPACT_ATOMS: atom_id res chain seq x y z
N MET A 1 59.29 -52.16 -1.31
CA MET A 1 59.19 -52.48 -2.75
C MET A 1 58.81 -51.18 -3.45
N TYR A 2 59.59 -50.47 -4.26
CA TYR A 2 60.74 -50.76 -5.13
C TYR A 2 61.71 -49.53 -5.06
N TYR A 3 63.01 -49.71 -4.76
CA TYR A 3 64.17 -49.63 -5.67
C TYR A 3 64.25 -48.41 -6.63
N LEU A 4 65.03 -47.38 -6.22
CA LEU A 4 66.24 -46.73 -6.85
C LEU A 4 66.23 -46.34 -8.37
N PRO A 5 67.18 -45.49 -8.90
CA PRO A 5 67.88 -44.30 -8.36
C PRO A 5 68.30 -43.20 -9.40
N ALA A 6 68.98 -42.14 -8.89
CA ALA A 6 70.10 -41.34 -9.47
C ALA A 6 69.87 -40.50 -10.75
N LYS A 7 70.06 -39.17 -10.76
CA LYS A 7 71.33 -38.38 -10.80
C LYS A 7 70.88 -36.91 -11.03
N PHE A 8 71.50 -35.79 -10.62
CA PHE A 8 72.88 -35.32 -10.76
C PHE A 8 72.99 -33.90 -10.11
N LEU A 9 74.20 -33.50 -9.69
CA LEU A 9 74.76 -32.11 -9.57
C LEU A 9 74.32 -31.25 -8.35
N THR A 10 75.10 -31.19 -7.26
CA THR A 10 76.28 -30.33 -6.95
C THR A 10 75.97 -28.95 -6.36
N HIS A 11 76.52 -28.72 -5.17
CA HIS A 11 76.67 -27.46 -4.42
C HIS A 11 77.24 -26.29 -5.25
N SER A 12 76.74 -25.06 -5.08
CA SER A 12 77.30 -24.03 -4.17
C SER A 12 76.71 -22.63 -4.38
N SER A 13 76.58 -21.87 -3.28
CA SER A 13 76.59 -20.39 -3.17
C SER A 13 75.44 -19.55 -3.74
N ILE A 14 74.55 -19.02 -2.87
CA ILE A 14 73.90 -17.70 -3.06
C ILE A 14 73.83 -16.97 -1.71
N PHE A 15 74.71 -15.98 -1.54
CA PHE A 15 74.48 -14.80 -0.68
C PHE A 15 73.68 -13.76 -1.50
N HIS A 16 72.91 -12.91 -0.82
CA HIS A 16 72.10 -11.77 -1.31
C HIS A 16 70.68 -12.06 -1.83
N LEU A 17 69.67 -11.48 -1.16
CA LEU A 17 68.85 -10.35 -1.64
C LEU A 17 67.62 -10.15 -0.73
N LEU A 18 67.68 -9.16 0.18
CA LEU A 18 66.49 -8.51 0.74
C LEU A 18 66.02 -7.44 -0.26
N PRO A 19 64.73 -7.38 -0.64
CA PRO A 19 64.26 -6.31 -1.53
C PRO A 19 64.01 -5.01 -0.75
N ARG A 20 64.39 -3.91 -1.39
CA ARG A 20 64.24 -2.50 -0.94
C ARG A 20 62.78 -2.08 -0.75
N PRO A 21 62.49 -1.06 0.08
CA PRO A 21 61.15 -0.64 0.50
C PRO A 21 60.29 0.06 -0.58
N HIS A 22 60.73 0.09 -1.85
CA HIS A 22 60.00 0.74 -2.94
C HIS A 22 58.99 -0.18 -3.67
N TYR A 23 59.05 -1.49 -3.47
CA TYR A 23 58.13 -2.43 -4.14
C TYR A 23 56.83 -2.70 -3.37
N LEU A 24 56.83 -2.55 -2.04
CA LEU A 24 55.62 -2.71 -1.23
C LEU A 24 54.63 -1.54 -1.42
N SER A 25 55.12 -0.32 -1.69
CA SER A 25 54.24 0.83 -1.92
C SER A 25 53.52 0.78 -3.27
N SER A 26 54.13 0.19 -4.31
CA SER A 26 53.48 0.04 -5.62
C SER A 26 52.44 -1.08 -5.62
N LEU A 27 52.68 -2.17 -4.89
CA LEU A 27 51.71 -3.26 -4.74
C LEU A 27 50.49 -2.81 -3.94
N ILE A 28 50.69 -2.08 -2.84
CA ILE A 28 49.59 -1.55 -2.02
C ILE A 28 48.83 -0.46 -2.77
N ARG A 29 49.52 0.41 -3.53
CA ARG A 29 48.88 1.43 -4.38
C ARG A 29 48.06 0.81 -5.51
N ASN A 30 48.54 -0.25 -6.17
CA ASN A 30 47.79 -0.96 -7.21
C ASN A 30 46.61 -1.77 -6.65
N GLN A 31 46.72 -2.31 -5.43
CA GLN A 31 45.61 -3.00 -4.75
C GLN A 31 44.53 -2.01 -4.30
N LEU A 32 44.92 -0.83 -3.80
CA LEU A 32 43.99 0.25 -3.44
C LEU A 32 43.31 0.89 -4.65
N THR A 33 44.00 1.04 -5.78
CA THR A 33 43.38 1.55 -7.02
C THR A 33 42.46 0.53 -7.67
N MET A 34 42.79 -0.77 -7.58
CA MET A 34 41.89 -1.85 -8.01
C MET A 34 40.68 -1.98 -7.10
N LEU A 35 40.84 -1.86 -5.77
CA LEU A 35 39.71 -1.78 -4.84
C LEU A 35 38.87 -0.53 -5.10
N SER A 36 39.50 0.63 -5.36
CA SER A 36 38.75 1.86 -5.65
C SER A 36 38.00 1.78 -6.98
N LEU A 37 38.56 1.14 -8.00
CA LEU A 37 37.87 0.86 -9.27
C LEU A 37 36.76 -0.17 -9.07
N TYR A 38 36.96 -1.21 -8.26
CA TYR A 38 35.92 -2.18 -7.94
C TYR A 38 34.78 -1.54 -7.15
N THR A 39 35.09 -0.65 -6.20
CA THR A 39 34.07 0.13 -5.49
C THR A 39 33.41 1.15 -6.39
N LEU A 40 34.11 1.74 -7.36
CA LEU A 40 33.53 2.67 -8.34
C LEU A 40 32.63 1.92 -9.34
N VAL A 41 32.99 0.70 -9.76
CA VAL A 41 32.17 -0.18 -10.60
C VAL A 41 30.98 -0.77 -9.83
N LEU A 42 31.14 -1.06 -8.54
CA LEU A 42 30.04 -1.45 -7.64
C LEU A 42 29.13 -0.26 -7.29
N LEU A 43 29.67 0.97 -7.20
CA LEU A 43 28.90 2.22 -7.04
C LEU A 43 28.20 2.63 -8.34
N LEU A 44 28.79 2.36 -9.51
CA LEU A 44 28.15 2.54 -10.83
C LEU A 44 27.16 1.42 -11.16
N GLY A 45 27.25 0.27 -10.49
CA GLY A 45 26.28 -0.83 -10.57
C GLY A 45 25.06 -0.63 -9.68
N ALA A 46 25.06 0.37 -8.81
CA ALA A 46 23.91 0.76 -8.00
C ALA A 46 23.16 1.91 -8.68
N VAL A 47 21.92 1.63 -9.11
CA VAL A 47 20.95 2.57 -9.70
C VAL A 47 21.15 2.84 -11.21
N ARG A 48 21.04 1.79 -12.04
CA ARG A 48 20.25 1.96 -13.27
C ARG A 48 18.82 1.55 -12.92
N ALA A 49 17.88 2.48 -13.00
CA ALA A 49 16.48 2.11 -13.09
C ALA A 49 16.36 1.11 -14.25
N THR A 50 15.71 -0.03 -14.00
CA THR A 50 15.43 -1.04 -15.03
C THR A 50 14.59 -0.35 -16.10
N GLN A 51 15.20 -0.13 -17.27
CA GLN A 51 14.54 0.50 -18.40
C GLN A 51 13.47 -0.44 -18.96
N PHE A 52 12.35 0.12 -19.36
CA PHE A 52 11.29 -0.59 -20.05
C PHE A 52 11.82 -1.13 -21.38
N GLN A 53 11.47 -2.38 -21.68
CA GLN A 53 11.69 -3.00 -22.97
C GLN A 53 10.34 -3.58 -23.40
N PRO A 54 9.82 -3.20 -24.59
CA PRO A 54 8.58 -3.76 -25.09
C PRO A 54 8.68 -5.28 -25.16
N TRP A 55 7.66 -5.95 -24.64
CA TRP A 55 7.56 -7.39 -24.71
C TRP A 55 7.31 -7.87 -26.14
N ASP A 56 7.97 -8.96 -26.54
CA ASP A 56 7.96 -9.46 -27.90
C ASP A 56 6.64 -10.19 -28.24
N SER A 57 5.76 -9.47 -28.93
CA SER A 57 4.46 -9.98 -29.39
C SER A 57 4.53 -10.98 -30.54
N SER A 58 5.71 -11.22 -31.14
CA SER A 58 5.84 -12.16 -32.26
C SER A 58 5.54 -13.61 -31.88
N SER A 59 5.61 -13.93 -30.58
CA SER A 59 5.29 -15.26 -30.05
C SER A 59 3.80 -15.52 -29.84
N LEU A 60 2.95 -14.50 -29.98
CA LEU A 60 1.50 -14.62 -29.83
C LEU A 60 0.85 -15.16 -31.10
N ASP A 61 -0.32 -15.78 -30.93
CA ASP A 61 -1.18 -16.10 -32.07
C ASP A 61 -1.54 -14.83 -32.86
N LYS A 62 -1.68 -14.97 -34.18
CA LYS A 62 -2.00 -13.84 -35.08
C LYS A 62 -3.35 -13.20 -34.78
N SER A 63 -4.27 -13.97 -34.17
CA SER A 63 -5.58 -13.47 -33.74
C SER A 63 -5.49 -12.67 -32.45
N SER A 64 -4.47 -12.92 -31.61
CA SER A 64 -4.29 -12.23 -30.33
C SER A 64 -3.89 -10.77 -30.54
N PHE A 65 -4.52 -9.89 -29.76
CA PHE A 65 -4.20 -8.47 -29.69
C PHE A 65 -3.46 -8.17 -28.38
N PHE A 66 -2.38 -7.39 -28.47
CA PHE A 66 -1.62 -6.94 -27.31
C PHE A 66 -1.14 -5.49 -27.48
N GLU A 67 -1.49 -4.64 -26.52
CA GLU A 67 -1.17 -3.21 -26.47
C GLU A 67 -0.33 -2.88 -25.24
N GLN A 68 0.82 -2.24 -25.47
CA GLN A 68 1.80 -1.83 -24.46
C GLN A 68 2.08 -0.31 -24.50
N PHE A 69 1.35 0.44 -25.33
CA PHE A 69 1.44 1.89 -25.43
C PHE A 69 2.84 2.43 -25.77
N THR A 70 3.53 1.76 -26.70
CA THR A 70 4.88 2.15 -27.15
C THR A 70 4.91 3.36 -28.09
N ALA A 71 3.76 3.91 -28.47
CA ALA A 71 3.67 5.09 -29.32
C ALA A 71 4.05 6.37 -28.54
N GLU A 72 4.45 7.43 -29.25
CA GLU A 72 4.79 8.69 -28.58
C GLU A 72 3.56 9.41 -28.04
N ASN A 73 2.48 9.43 -28.83
CA ASN A 73 1.23 10.14 -28.51
C ASN A 73 0.01 9.27 -28.80
N VAL A 74 -1.14 9.62 -28.19
CA VAL A 74 -2.42 8.92 -28.40
C VAL A 74 -2.78 8.85 -29.88
N SER A 75 -2.61 9.93 -30.64
CA SER A 75 -2.94 9.97 -32.08
C SER A 75 -2.14 8.98 -32.94
N GLU A 76 -0.93 8.61 -32.52
CA GLU A 76 -0.08 7.65 -33.23
C GLU A 76 -0.32 6.20 -32.78
N SER A 77 -0.96 6.01 -31.63
CA SER A 77 -1.22 4.69 -31.05
C SER A 77 -2.36 3.91 -31.75
N GLY A 78 -3.12 4.57 -32.63
CA GLY A 78 -4.33 4.01 -33.25
C GLY A 78 -5.58 4.00 -32.37
N TRP A 79 -5.47 4.53 -31.15
CA TRP A 79 -6.61 4.84 -30.30
C TRP A 79 -7.25 6.15 -30.75
N VAL A 80 -8.57 6.14 -30.87
CA VAL A 80 -9.36 7.29 -31.35
C VAL A 80 -10.30 7.73 -30.24
N VAL A 81 -10.19 9.00 -29.86
CA VAL A 81 -11.09 9.65 -28.89
C VAL A 81 -12.42 9.93 -29.57
N SER A 82 -13.52 9.60 -28.90
CA SER A 82 -14.85 9.80 -29.46
C SER A 82 -15.21 11.28 -29.58
N ALA A 83 -15.91 11.64 -30.66
CA ALA A 83 -16.53 12.94 -30.86
C ALA A 83 -18.03 12.93 -30.49
N ALA A 84 -18.56 11.79 -30.06
CA ALA A 84 -19.96 11.62 -29.71
C ALA A 84 -20.34 12.37 -28.42
N THR A 85 -21.64 12.45 -28.18
CA THR A 85 -22.21 12.84 -26.90
C THR A 85 -22.97 11.66 -26.29
N LYS A 86 -23.17 11.70 -24.99
CA LYS A 86 -24.09 10.83 -24.26
C LYS A 86 -25.54 11.06 -24.71
N THR A 87 -26.44 10.15 -24.32
CA THR A 87 -27.86 10.23 -24.69
C THR A 87 -28.55 11.45 -24.07
N ASP A 88 -28.05 11.93 -22.92
CA ASP A 88 -28.50 13.17 -22.27
C ASP A 88 -27.92 14.46 -22.89
N GLY A 89 -27.09 14.34 -23.94
CA GLY A 89 -26.41 15.45 -24.59
C GLY A 89 -25.08 15.86 -23.93
N THR A 90 -24.66 15.19 -22.85
CA THR A 90 -23.38 15.49 -22.18
C THR A 90 -22.20 15.06 -23.07
N PRO A 91 -21.24 15.93 -23.37
CA PRO A 91 -20.07 15.56 -24.16
C PRO A 91 -19.00 14.85 -23.34
N TYR A 92 -18.25 13.94 -23.99
CA TYR A 92 -17.04 13.34 -23.42
C TYR A 92 -15.89 14.34 -23.42
N LYS A 93 -15.71 15.06 -22.30
CA LYS A 93 -14.67 16.10 -22.15
C LYS A 93 -13.34 15.57 -21.61
N GLY A 94 -13.28 14.31 -21.19
CA GLY A 94 -12.11 13.71 -20.56
C GLY A 94 -10.90 13.66 -21.50
N GLN A 95 -9.75 14.11 -20.99
CA GLN A 95 -8.49 14.13 -21.74
C GLN A 95 -7.68 12.85 -21.53
N TRP A 96 -7.12 12.32 -22.62
CA TRP A 96 -6.28 11.13 -22.61
C TRP A 96 -4.83 11.50 -22.90
N ALA A 97 -3.89 10.88 -22.19
CA ALA A 97 -2.46 11.04 -22.43
C ALA A 97 -1.73 9.69 -22.38
N LEU A 98 -0.56 9.60 -23.03
CA LEU A 98 0.36 8.48 -22.85
C LEU A 98 1.50 8.94 -21.93
N GLU A 99 1.46 8.51 -20.68
CA GLU A 99 2.38 8.97 -19.63
C GLU A 99 2.91 7.79 -18.81
N GLU A 100 4.10 7.98 -18.25
CA GLU A 100 4.64 7.06 -17.23
C GLU A 100 3.91 7.27 -15.91
N ALA A 101 3.81 6.21 -15.10
CA ALA A 101 3.25 6.35 -13.77
C ALA A 101 4.16 7.21 -12.89
N TYR A 102 3.68 8.34 -12.38
CA TYR A 102 4.45 9.21 -11.50
C TYR A 102 4.51 8.67 -10.06
N LYS A 103 3.47 7.96 -9.61
CA LYS A 103 3.42 7.39 -8.26
C LYS A 103 3.78 5.91 -8.27
N TYR A 104 4.80 5.55 -7.51
CA TYR A 104 5.38 4.21 -7.50
C TYR A 104 5.65 3.69 -8.92
N PRO A 105 6.51 4.38 -9.71
CA PRO A 105 6.83 3.95 -11.06
C PRO A 105 7.44 2.54 -11.07
N GLY A 106 7.04 1.73 -12.04
CA GLY A 106 7.63 0.42 -12.31
C GLY A 106 8.93 0.53 -13.11
N PHE A 107 8.87 0.13 -14.39
CA PHE A 107 9.99 0.30 -15.32
C PHE A 107 10.07 1.77 -15.79
N ALA A 108 11.29 2.28 -15.95
CA ALA A 108 11.48 3.62 -16.50
C ALA A 108 11.19 3.62 -18.01
N GLY A 109 10.33 4.51 -18.49
CA GLY A 109 9.85 4.50 -19.88
C GLY A 109 8.61 3.66 -20.15
N ASP A 110 8.02 3.02 -19.13
CA ASP A 110 6.76 2.26 -19.27
C ASP A 110 5.57 3.23 -19.27
N LYS A 111 5.17 3.65 -20.46
CA LYS A 111 3.99 4.51 -20.67
C LYS A 111 2.71 3.67 -20.62
N GLY A 112 1.64 4.28 -20.11
CA GLY A 112 0.29 3.73 -20.20
C GLY A 112 -0.70 4.79 -20.68
N LEU A 113 -1.91 4.37 -21.01
CA LEU A 113 -3.01 5.28 -21.35
C LEU A 113 -3.61 5.83 -20.06
N VAL A 114 -3.56 7.15 -19.88
CA VAL A 114 -3.95 7.83 -18.64
C VAL A 114 -5.15 8.74 -18.86
N MET A 115 -6.13 8.66 -17.96
CA MET A 115 -7.24 9.61 -17.84
C MET A 115 -6.76 10.85 -17.08
N LYS A 116 -6.77 12.06 -17.68
CA LYS A 116 -6.14 13.27 -17.10
C LYS A 116 -7.11 14.31 -16.52
N SER A 117 -8.41 14.08 -16.58
CA SER A 117 -9.42 15.06 -16.16
C SER A 117 -10.21 14.60 -14.95
N ASP A 118 -10.39 15.49 -13.98
CA ASP A 118 -11.30 15.27 -12.85
C ASP A 118 -12.76 15.47 -13.28
N ALA A 119 -13.68 14.74 -12.64
CA ALA A 119 -15.13 14.84 -12.83
C ALA A 119 -15.56 14.88 -14.31
N ALA A 120 -15.06 13.94 -15.11
CA ALA A 120 -15.27 13.92 -16.56
C ALA A 120 -15.71 12.55 -17.09
N TYR A 121 -16.45 12.59 -18.20
CA TYR A 121 -16.74 11.42 -19.02
C TYR A 121 -15.65 11.25 -20.08
N PHE A 122 -15.21 10.01 -20.27
CA PHE A 122 -14.14 9.62 -21.17
C PHE A 122 -14.65 8.58 -22.16
N ALA A 123 -14.33 8.76 -23.44
CA ALA A 123 -14.62 7.79 -24.48
C ALA A 123 -13.44 7.68 -25.45
N ILE A 124 -12.83 6.49 -25.54
CA ILE A 124 -11.75 6.19 -26.49
C ILE A 124 -11.85 4.74 -26.95
N SER A 125 -11.55 4.46 -28.21
CA SER A 125 -11.66 3.11 -28.77
C SER A 125 -10.54 2.78 -29.76
N LYS A 126 -10.31 1.49 -29.99
CA LYS A 126 -9.35 0.96 -30.94
C LYS A 126 -9.93 -0.23 -31.69
N ILE A 127 -9.89 -0.17 -33.02
CA ILE A 127 -10.26 -1.30 -33.88
C ILE A 127 -9.18 -2.38 -33.78
N LEU A 128 -9.61 -3.64 -33.63
CA LEU A 128 -8.71 -4.77 -33.60
C LEU A 128 -8.19 -5.09 -35.01
N PRO A 129 -6.90 -5.45 -35.17
CA PRO A 129 -6.36 -5.84 -36.47
C PRO A 129 -7.05 -7.07 -37.08
N THR A 130 -7.58 -7.95 -36.23
CA THR A 130 -8.34 -9.14 -36.62
C THR A 130 -9.51 -9.30 -35.68
N ALA A 131 -10.71 -9.53 -36.24
CA ALA A 131 -11.90 -9.73 -35.45
C ALA A 131 -11.84 -11.09 -34.72
N LEU A 132 -12.21 -11.10 -33.44
CA LEU A 132 -12.12 -12.26 -32.56
C LEU A 132 -13.51 -12.88 -32.35
N SER A 133 -13.70 -14.14 -32.77
CA SER A 133 -14.94 -14.90 -32.50
C SER A 133 -14.74 -15.84 -31.30
N ALA A 134 -15.68 -15.81 -30.36
CA ALA A 134 -15.65 -16.56 -29.11
C ALA A 134 -16.72 -17.67 -29.03
N GLU A 135 -17.25 -18.11 -30.18
CA GLU A 135 -18.25 -19.20 -30.23
C GLU A 135 -17.66 -20.53 -29.76
N ASP A 136 -16.55 -20.95 -30.37
CA ASP A 136 -15.91 -22.27 -30.15
C ASP A 136 -14.54 -22.19 -29.45
N LYS A 137 -14.11 -21.00 -29.04
CA LYS A 137 -12.80 -20.75 -28.44
C LYS A 137 -12.95 -19.98 -27.13
N ASP A 138 -11.97 -20.13 -26.25
CA ASP A 138 -11.87 -19.29 -25.06
C ASP A 138 -11.79 -17.81 -25.48
N LEU A 139 -12.42 -16.93 -24.73
CA LEU A 139 -12.23 -15.48 -24.80
C LEU A 139 -11.49 -15.04 -23.55
N VAL A 140 -10.30 -14.50 -23.74
CA VAL A 140 -9.43 -14.02 -22.66
C VAL A 140 -9.20 -12.53 -22.82
N VAL A 141 -9.54 -11.77 -21.79
CA VAL A 141 -9.29 -10.32 -21.70
C VAL A 141 -8.43 -10.08 -20.49
N GLN A 142 -7.30 -9.39 -20.66
CA GLN A 142 -6.40 -9.06 -19.56
C GLN A 142 -5.88 -7.64 -19.70
N PHE A 143 -5.88 -6.86 -18.63
CA PHE A 143 -5.28 -5.52 -18.63
C PHE A 143 -4.90 -5.07 -17.21
N GLU A 144 -4.00 -4.10 -17.14
CA GLU A 144 -3.59 -3.47 -15.90
C GLU A 144 -4.37 -2.18 -15.68
N VAL A 145 -4.77 -1.94 -14.43
CA VAL A 145 -5.26 -0.65 -13.94
C VAL A 145 -4.41 -0.21 -12.77
N LYS A 146 -3.95 1.05 -12.80
CA LYS A 146 -3.23 1.68 -11.71
C LYS A 146 -3.88 3.02 -11.37
N TYR A 147 -4.23 3.17 -10.10
CA TYR A 147 -4.69 4.44 -9.55
C TYR A 147 -3.48 5.19 -8.99
N GLN A 148 -3.19 6.37 -9.54
CA GLN A 148 -2.08 7.19 -9.04
C GLN A 148 -2.50 8.04 -7.84
N GLU A 149 -3.79 8.29 -7.67
CA GLU A 149 -4.36 8.91 -6.48
C GLU A 149 -5.38 8.00 -5.79
N GLU A 150 -5.81 8.38 -4.59
CA GLU A 150 -6.88 7.69 -3.90
C GLU A 150 -8.20 7.99 -4.60
N ILE A 151 -8.87 6.94 -5.08
CA ILE A 151 -10.12 7.09 -5.82
C ILE A 151 -11.34 6.93 -4.92
N SER A 152 -12.31 7.83 -5.08
CA SER A 152 -13.61 7.73 -4.42
C SER A 152 -14.67 7.18 -5.37
N CYS A 153 -14.66 7.63 -6.64
CA CYS A 153 -15.58 7.16 -7.66
C CYS A 153 -14.97 7.22 -9.06
N ALA A 154 -14.66 6.05 -9.61
CA ALA A 154 -14.11 5.87 -10.94
C ALA A 154 -14.48 4.51 -11.55
N GLY A 155 -14.99 4.54 -12.78
CA GLY A 155 -15.05 3.38 -13.65
C GLY A 155 -13.72 3.15 -14.36
N ALA A 156 -13.25 1.91 -14.42
CA ALA A 156 -12.02 1.53 -15.11
C ALA A 156 -12.17 0.15 -15.79
N TYR A 157 -13.32 -0.07 -16.43
CA TYR A 157 -13.65 -1.27 -17.20
C TYR A 157 -13.45 -1.08 -18.71
N ILE A 158 -13.16 -2.17 -19.41
CA ILE A 158 -13.07 -2.20 -20.87
C ILE A 158 -14.37 -2.77 -21.47
N LYS A 159 -14.79 -2.23 -22.62
CA LYS A 159 -15.88 -2.77 -23.45
C LYS A 159 -15.29 -3.47 -24.68
N LEU A 160 -15.75 -4.69 -24.95
CA LEU A 160 -15.49 -5.42 -26.19
C LEU A 160 -16.63 -5.15 -27.17
N LEU A 161 -16.33 -4.45 -28.24
CA LEU A 161 -17.29 -3.91 -29.21
C LEU A 161 -17.50 -4.89 -30.37
N SER A 162 -18.71 -4.94 -30.91
CA SER A 162 -19.07 -5.82 -32.03
C SER A 162 -19.70 -5.05 -33.19
N GLY A 163 -19.70 -5.68 -34.37
CA GLY A 163 -20.33 -5.13 -35.58
C GLY A 163 -19.49 -4.06 -36.31
N ASP A 164 -20.17 -3.36 -37.22
CA ASP A 164 -19.61 -2.26 -38.01
C ASP A 164 -19.50 -1.00 -37.14
N PHE A 165 -18.32 -0.81 -36.56
CA PHE A 165 -18.08 0.19 -35.52
C PHE A 165 -17.36 1.43 -36.06
N ASN A 166 -17.94 2.61 -35.84
CA ASN A 166 -17.29 3.90 -36.09
C ASN A 166 -16.71 4.47 -34.80
N GLN A 167 -15.37 4.53 -34.71
CA GLN A 167 -14.66 4.98 -33.51
C GLN A 167 -15.02 6.41 -33.07
N SER A 168 -15.34 7.29 -34.01
CA SER A 168 -15.68 8.70 -33.74
C SER A 168 -17.07 8.87 -33.11
N GLU A 169 -17.95 7.88 -33.26
CA GLU A 169 -19.34 7.89 -32.76
C GLU A 169 -19.49 7.06 -31.47
N PHE A 170 -18.37 6.59 -30.90
CA PHE A 170 -18.38 5.71 -29.73
C PHE A 170 -18.99 6.37 -28.49
N ASN A 171 -19.95 5.70 -27.86
CA ASN A 171 -20.67 6.20 -26.69
C ASN A 171 -21.23 5.05 -25.84
N GLU A 172 -22.06 5.40 -24.85
CA GLU A 172 -22.67 4.45 -23.91
C GLU A 172 -23.64 3.45 -24.55
N GLU A 173 -24.30 3.84 -25.64
CA GLU A 173 -25.27 3.00 -26.37
C GLU A 173 -24.62 2.07 -27.39
N SER A 174 -23.35 2.33 -27.76
CA SER A 174 -22.61 1.56 -28.74
C SER A 174 -22.66 0.06 -28.44
N ASP A 175 -22.81 -0.75 -29.47
CA ASP A 175 -22.95 -2.19 -29.33
C ASP A 175 -21.65 -2.83 -28.84
N TYR A 176 -21.78 -3.55 -27.73
CA TYR A 176 -20.72 -4.33 -27.09
C TYR A 176 -21.25 -5.70 -26.72
N GLN A 177 -20.36 -6.65 -26.52
CA GLN A 177 -20.71 -8.00 -26.04
C GLN A 177 -20.31 -8.21 -24.58
N VAL A 178 -19.17 -7.66 -24.18
CA VAL A 178 -18.62 -7.81 -22.84
C VAL A 178 -18.19 -6.44 -22.32
N ARG A 179 -18.61 -6.11 -21.10
CA ARG A 179 -18.01 -5.05 -20.29
C ARG A 179 -17.33 -5.69 -19.09
N PHE A 180 -16.05 -5.43 -18.89
CA PHE A 180 -15.27 -6.09 -17.84
C PHE A 180 -14.24 -5.16 -17.20
N GLY A 181 -14.21 -5.11 -15.87
CA GLY A 181 -13.13 -4.47 -15.12
C GLY A 181 -13.58 -3.80 -13.82
N PRO A 182 -12.67 -3.15 -13.09
CA PRO A 182 -13.00 -2.49 -11.85
C PRO A 182 -13.96 -1.31 -12.04
N ASP A 183 -14.95 -1.23 -11.16
CA ASP A 183 -15.92 -0.14 -11.05
C ASP A 183 -16.13 0.19 -9.57
N ILE A 184 -15.75 1.40 -9.19
CA ILE A 184 -15.70 1.85 -7.80
C ILE A 184 -16.47 3.16 -7.71
N CYS A 185 -17.48 3.24 -6.86
CA CYS A 185 -18.15 4.50 -6.54
C CYS A 185 -18.67 4.51 -5.10
N GLY A 186 -17.96 5.23 -4.23
CA GLY A 186 -18.27 5.29 -2.79
C GLY A 186 -18.25 3.91 -2.14
N ALA A 187 -19.40 3.49 -1.62
CA ALA A 187 -19.59 2.18 -1.00
C ALA A 187 -19.66 1.03 -2.03
N GLU A 188 -20.05 1.32 -3.27
CA GLU A 188 -20.06 0.33 -4.34
C GLU A 188 -18.63 0.07 -4.82
N ASN A 189 -18.21 -1.18 -4.74
CA ASN A 189 -16.88 -1.62 -5.16
C ASN A 189 -16.99 -3.01 -5.75
N LYS A 190 -16.80 -3.15 -7.06
CA LYS A 190 -16.91 -4.43 -7.76
C LYS A 190 -15.96 -4.49 -8.96
N VAL A 191 -15.60 -5.70 -9.36
CA VAL A 191 -15.14 -5.98 -10.72
C VAL A 191 -16.38 -6.29 -11.54
N ASP A 192 -16.85 -5.29 -12.29
CA ASP A 192 -18.04 -5.39 -13.11
C ASP A 192 -17.80 -6.38 -14.27
N LEU A 193 -18.77 -7.25 -14.48
CA LEU A 193 -18.87 -8.10 -15.67
C LEU A 193 -20.31 -7.99 -16.15
N ALA A 194 -20.50 -7.43 -17.34
CA ALA A 194 -21.80 -7.36 -17.99
C ALA A 194 -21.72 -7.97 -19.39
N LEU A 195 -22.70 -8.79 -19.72
CA LEU A 195 -22.85 -9.41 -21.03
C LEU A 195 -24.11 -8.84 -21.69
N LYS A 196 -23.94 -8.24 -22.88
CA LYS A 196 -25.05 -7.70 -23.66
C LYS A 196 -25.43 -8.72 -24.73
N LYS A 197 -26.74 -8.95 -24.85
CA LYS A 197 -27.35 -9.94 -25.73
C LYS A 197 -28.52 -9.31 -26.45
N THR A 198 -28.59 -9.48 -27.77
CA THR A 198 -29.75 -9.03 -28.55
C THR A 198 -30.73 -10.18 -28.73
N VAL A 199 -31.97 -9.97 -28.29
CA VAL A 199 -33.09 -10.91 -28.38
C VAL A 199 -34.24 -10.19 -29.09
N ASN A 200 -34.71 -10.69 -30.24
CA ASN A 200 -35.86 -10.11 -30.95
C ASN A 200 -35.77 -8.58 -31.19
N SER A 201 -34.58 -8.10 -31.55
CA SER A 201 -34.27 -6.67 -31.73
C SER A 201 -34.25 -5.81 -30.46
N GLU A 202 -34.39 -6.41 -29.27
CA GLU A 202 -34.17 -5.76 -27.98
C GLU A 202 -32.82 -6.19 -27.39
N SER A 203 -32.04 -5.24 -26.88
CA SER A 203 -30.79 -5.51 -26.20
C SER A 203 -31.01 -5.68 -24.70
N VAL A 204 -30.65 -6.84 -24.17
CA VAL A 204 -30.69 -7.13 -22.72
C VAL A 204 -29.25 -7.16 -22.20
N VAL A 205 -28.97 -6.42 -21.14
CA VAL A 205 -27.67 -6.40 -20.46
C VAL A 205 -27.81 -7.19 -19.16
N SER A 206 -27.03 -8.26 -19.03
CA SER A 206 -27.00 -9.11 -17.84
C SER A 206 -25.72 -8.86 -17.07
N VAL A 207 -25.84 -8.54 -15.77
CA VAL A 207 -24.72 -8.14 -14.90
C VAL A 207 -24.43 -9.23 -13.87
N LEU A 208 -23.15 -9.45 -13.59
CA LEU A 208 -22.70 -10.45 -12.63
C LEU A 208 -23.12 -10.10 -11.20
N ASN A 209 -23.85 -11.01 -10.57
CA ASN A 209 -24.19 -10.92 -9.15
C ASN A 209 -22.99 -11.27 -8.27
N ASN A 210 -22.93 -10.74 -7.04
CA ASN A 210 -21.87 -11.05 -6.06
C ASN A 210 -20.46 -10.94 -6.67
N ALA A 211 -20.22 -9.88 -7.43
CA ALA A 211 -18.94 -9.62 -8.08
C ALA A 211 -17.81 -9.46 -7.02
N PRO A 212 -16.58 -9.91 -7.31
CA PRO A 212 -15.46 -9.72 -6.39
C PRO A 212 -15.11 -8.24 -6.27
N LEU A 213 -14.57 -7.83 -5.12
CA LEU A 213 -14.18 -6.45 -4.86
C LEU A 213 -12.97 -6.05 -5.72
N ALA A 214 -13.02 -4.87 -6.33
CA ALA A 214 -11.87 -4.28 -7.01
C ALA A 214 -10.83 -3.76 -6.01
N ARG A 215 -9.58 -3.64 -6.48
CA ARG A 215 -8.43 -3.18 -5.69
C ARG A 215 -8.31 -1.67 -5.76
N LYS A 216 -8.54 -0.97 -4.65
CA LYS A 216 -8.43 0.50 -4.54
C LYS A 216 -7.01 0.99 -4.16
N ASN A 217 -6.00 0.13 -4.26
CA ASN A 217 -4.64 0.49 -3.84
C ASN A 217 -3.94 1.34 -4.92
N LEU A 218 -2.81 1.95 -4.55
CA LEU A 218 -2.02 2.82 -5.43
C LEU A 218 -1.01 2.05 -6.31
N LEU A 219 -1.08 0.71 -6.29
CA LEU A 219 -0.21 -0.16 -7.09
C LEU A 219 -0.95 -0.60 -8.36
N SER A 220 -0.23 -1.03 -9.37
CA SER A 220 -0.83 -1.67 -10.54
C SER A 220 -1.56 -2.96 -10.13
N ASN A 221 -2.76 -3.15 -10.65
CA ASN A 221 -3.54 -4.39 -10.49
C ASN A 221 -3.87 -4.97 -11.87
N LEU A 222 -3.67 -6.27 -12.03
CA LEU A 222 -3.95 -7.02 -13.25
C LEU A 222 -5.32 -7.67 -13.14
N TYR A 223 -6.23 -7.37 -14.07
CA TYR A 223 -7.54 -7.99 -14.16
C TYR A 223 -7.58 -8.90 -15.37
N THR A 224 -7.99 -10.16 -15.17
CA THR A 224 -8.12 -11.15 -16.24
C THR A 224 -9.53 -11.76 -16.20
N LEU A 225 -10.21 -11.77 -17.34
CA LEU A 225 -11.44 -12.49 -17.57
C LEU A 225 -11.16 -13.62 -18.55
N VAL A 226 -11.62 -14.82 -18.20
CA VAL A 226 -11.63 -15.98 -19.09
C VAL A 226 -13.07 -16.44 -19.23
N ILE A 227 -13.57 -16.51 -20.46
CA ILE A 227 -14.86 -17.13 -20.79
C ILE A 227 -14.57 -18.33 -21.68
N ARG A 228 -14.96 -19.53 -21.25
CA ARG A 228 -14.75 -20.77 -21.99
C ARG A 228 -15.96 -21.12 -22.87
N PRO A 229 -15.80 -21.94 -23.93
CA PRO A 229 -16.90 -22.41 -24.77
C PRO A 229 -18.00 -23.15 -24.00
N ASN A 230 -17.63 -23.88 -22.93
CA ASN A 230 -18.59 -24.54 -22.03
C ASN A 230 -19.33 -23.56 -21.09
N ARG A 231 -19.14 -22.24 -21.30
CA ARG A 231 -19.76 -21.13 -20.58
C ARG A 231 -19.32 -21.00 -19.12
N ASP A 232 -18.20 -21.62 -18.76
CA ASP A 232 -17.50 -21.32 -17.53
C ASP A 232 -16.81 -19.95 -17.65
N ILE A 233 -16.96 -19.14 -16.60
CA ILE A 233 -16.26 -17.88 -16.42
C ILE A 233 -15.28 -17.96 -15.27
N GLU A 234 -14.16 -17.26 -15.43
CA GLU A 234 -13.15 -17.11 -14.41
C GLU A 234 -12.63 -15.67 -14.41
N ILE A 235 -12.78 -15.00 -13.27
CA ILE A 235 -12.24 -13.66 -13.03
C ILE A 235 -11.02 -13.82 -12.12
N ARG A 236 -9.87 -13.34 -12.59
CA ARG A 236 -8.62 -13.31 -11.83
C ARG A 236 -8.21 -11.87 -11.53
N ILE A 237 -7.66 -11.68 -10.34
CA ILE A 237 -7.06 -10.42 -9.89
C ILE A 237 -5.63 -10.72 -9.48
N ASN A 238 -4.65 -10.06 -10.11
CA ASN A 238 -3.22 -10.27 -9.90
C ASN A 238 -2.80 -11.73 -10.06
N GLY A 239 -3.38 -12.42 -11.05
CA GLY A 239 -3.14 -13.84 -11.33
C GLY A 239 -3.88 -14.84 -10.44
N GLN A 240 -4.57 -14.40 -9.39
CA GLN A 240 -5.34 -15.26 -8.48
C GLN A 240 -6.81 -15.29 -8.86
N VAL A 241 -7.45 -16.47 -8.82
CA VAL A 241 -8.88 -16.63 -9.08
C VAL A 241 -9.68 -15.93 -7.97
N ALA A 242 -10.40 -14.88 -8.34
CA ALA A 242 -11.28 -14.13 -7.45
C ALA A 242 -12.72 -14.65 -7.53
N LYS A 243 -13.15 -15.12 -8.71
CA LYS A 243 -14.46 -15.73 -8.92
C LYS A 243 -14.43 -16.71 -10.08
N ALA A 244 -15.12 -17.84 -9.93
CA ALA A 244 -15.39 -18.78 -11.01
C ALA A 244 -16.85 -19.24 -10.91
N ALA A 245 -17.53 -19.36 -12.05
CA ALA A 245 -18.92 -19.81 -12.12
C ALA A 245 -19.23 -20.29 -13.54
N ASN A 246 -20.29 -21.08 -13.72
CA ASN A 246 -20.87 -21.30 -15.04
C ASN A 246 -22.03 -20.33 -15.27
N LEU A 247 -22.09 -19.71 -16.45
CA LEU A 247 -23.09 -18.69 -16.79
C LEU A 247 -24.54 -19.19 -16.83
N TYR A 248 -24.74 -20.50 -17.01
CA TYR A 248 -26.07 -21.11 -17.26
C TYR A 248 -26.49 -22.10 -16.16
N GLU A 249 -25.57 -22.60 -15.34
CA GLU A 249 -25.90 -23.58 -14.29
C GLU A 249 -26.84 -23.02 -13.20
N SER A 250 -26.80 -21.71 -12.96
CA SER A 250 -27.66 -21.06 -11.97
C SER A 250 -28.17 -19.71 -12.47
N SER A 251 -29.47 -19.47 -12.27
CA SER A 251 -30.12 -18.20 -12.54
C SER A 251 -29.55 -17.04 -11.73
N ASP A 252 -28.86 -17.34 -10.63
CA ASP A 252 -28.39 -16.33 -9.67
C ASP A 252 -26.99 -15.81 -10.00
N VAL A 253 -26.33 -16.31 -11.05
CA VAL A 253 -25.00 -15.85 -11.45
C VAL A 253 -25.08 -14.47 -12.11
N MET A 254 -26.07 -14.25 -12.96
CA MET A 254 -26.28 -13.01 -13.72
C MET A 254 -27.69 -12.47 -13.49
N THR A 255 -27.84 -11.14 -13.40
CA THR A 255 -29.14 -10.47 -13.34
C THR A 255 -29.31 -9.50 -14.51
N PRO A 256 -30.37 -9.63 -15.33
CA PRO A 256 -31.25 -10.81 -15.42
C PRO A 256 -30.48 -12.08 -15.84
N SER A 257 -31.07 -13.25 -15.65
CA SER A 257 -30.47 -14.50 -16.11
C SER A 257 -30.32 -14.49 -17.64
N LEU A 258 -29.25 -15.11 -18.12
CA LEU A 258 -28.97 -15.24 -19.56
C LEU A 258 -29.94 -16.18 -20.28
N GLU A 259 -30.53 -17.11 -19.52
CA GLU A 259 -31.66 -17.92 -19.96
C GLU A 259 -32.96 -17.18 -19.70
N MET A 260 -33.80 -17.13 -20.73
CA MET A 260 -35.17 -16.69 -20.52
C MET A 260 -35.93 -17.77 -19.75
N PRO A 261 -36.76 -17.40 -18.76
CA PRO A 261 -37.52 -18.37 -18.00
C PRO A 261 -38.46 -19.13 -18.96
N ALA A 262 -38.46 -20.45 -18.87
CA ALA A 262 -39.32 -21.30 -19.70
C ALA A 262 -40.82 -21.01 -19.50
N TYR A 263 -41.17 -20.49 -18.32
CA TYR A 263 -42.51 -20.08 -17.96
C TYR A 263 -42.51 -18.66 -17.39
N ILE A 264 -43.47 -17.85 -17.81
CA ILE A 264 -43.71 -16.51 -17.28
C ILE A 264 -45.09 -16.45 -16.63
N GLN A 265 -45.27 -15.53 -15.69
CA GLN A 265 -46.59 -15.22 -15.15
C GLN A 265 -47.47 -14.68 -16.29
N ASP A 266 -48.69 -15.20 -16.43
CA ASP A 266 -49.63 -14.77 -17.46
C ASP A 266 -49.99 -13.28 -17.26
N PRO A 267 -49.56 -12.37 -18.16
CA PRO A 267 -49.86 -10.95 -18.02
C PRO A 267 -51.35 -10.63 -18.20
N ALA A 268 -52.12 -11.55 -18.79
CA ALA A 268 -53.56 -11.39 -18.96
C ALA A 268 -54.36 -11.91 -17.74
N ALA A 269 -53.71 -12.61 -16.80
CA ALA A 269 -54.39 -13.11 -15.62
C ALA A 269 -54.67 -11.99 -14.62
N VAL A 270 -55.90 -11.95 -14.14
CA VAL A 270 -56.36 -10.99 -13.12
C VAL A 270 -56.74 -11.76 -11.88
N LYS A 271 -56.40 -11.22 -10.70
CA LYS A 271 -56.82 -11.77 -9.41
C LYS A 271 -58.35 -11.88 -9.37
N PRO A 272 -58.92 -13.08 -9.15
CA PRO A 272 -60.36 -13.23 -9.01
C PRO A 272 -60.90 -12.42 -7.81
N ALA A 273 -62.07 -11.82 -7.95
CA ALA A 273 -62.69 -11.04 -6.87
C ALA A 273 -62.97 -11.89 -5.61
N GLU A 274 -63.25 -13.18 -5.80
CA GLU A 274 -63.50 -14.15 -4.73
C GLU A 274 -62.22 -14.71 -4.08
N TRP A 275 -61.04 -14.20 -4.46
CA TRP A 275 -59.76 -14.63 -3.88
C TRP A 275 -59.39 -13.74 -2.69
N ASP A 276 -59.54 -14.28 -1.48
CA ASP A 276 -59.10 -13.62 -0.27
C ASP A 276 -57.65 -14.03 0.06
N ASP A 277 -56.74 -13.07 -0.06
CA ASP A 277 -55.32 -13.18 0.27
C ASP A 277 -54.98 -12.54 1.63
N ARG A 278 -55.99 -12.13 2.40
CA ARG A 278 -55.79 -11.69 3.79
C ARG A 278 -55.66 -12.91 4.68
N GLU A 279 -54.47 -13.12 5.24
CA GLU A 279 -54.19 -14.22 6.18
C GLU A 279 -55.02 -14.09 7.46
N TYR A 280 -55.21 -12.85 7.95
CA TYR A 280 -56.00 -12.55 9.14
C TYR A 280 -57.13 -11.57 8.81
N VAL A 281 -58.30 -11.80 9.42
CA VAL A 281 -59.47 -10.92 9.36
C VAL A 281 -59.92 -10.56 10.77
N VAL A 282 -60.61 -9.43 10.92
CA VAL A 282 -61.16 -9.03 12.21
C VAL A 282 -62.28 -9.98 12.61
N ASP A 283 -62.28 -10.44 13.85
CA ASP A 283 -63.39 -11.24 14.39
C ASP A 283 -64.62 -10.35 14.62
N GLU A 284 -65.55 -10.37 13.67
CA GLU A 284 -66.82 -9.64 13.77
C GLU A 284 -67.74 -10.18 14.88
N ALA A 285 -67.51 -11.40 15.37
CA ALA A 285 -68.27 -11.98 16.47
C ALA A 285 -67.70 -11.59 17.84
N ALA A 286 -66.49 -11.03 17.90
CA ALA A 286 -65.91 -10.54 19.13
C ALA A 286 -66.73 -9.35 19.64
N GLN A 287 -67.18 -9.44 20.88
CA GLN A 287 -67.85 -8.34 21.56
C GLN A 287 -66.89 -7.70 22.55
N LYS A 288 -66.96 -6.38 22.63
CA LYS A 288 -66.25 -5.62 23.64
C LYS A 288 -66.61 -6.14 25.05
N PRO A 289 -65.63 -6.57 25.86
CA PRO A 289 -65.87 -7.01 27.22
C PRO A 289 -66.51 -5.92 28.08
N SER A 290 -67.39 -6.30 29.02
CA SER A 290 -68.10 -5.34 29.89
C SER A 290 -67.20 -4.60 30.88
N ASP A 291 -66.02 -5.17 31.16
CA ASP A 291 -64.96 -4.61 32.01
C ASP A 291 -64.00 -3.68 31.24
N TRP A 292 -64.15 -3.56 29.92
CA TRP A 292 -63.37 -2.65 29.10
C TRP A 292 -64.01 -1.25 29.11
N ASP A 293 -63.68 -0.48 30.14
CA ASP A 293 -64.24 0.85 30.35
C ASP A 293 -63.52 1.92 29.49
N ASP A 294 -64.19 2.43 28.45
CA ASP A 294 -63.66 3.55 27.63
C ASP A 294 -63.71 4.88 28.39
N THR A 295 -64.35 4.91 29.58
CA THR A 295 -64.65 6.14 30.31
C THR A 295 -63.40 6.80 30.91
N PHE A 296 -62.27 6.09 31.04
CA PHE A 296 -61.05 6.65 31.62
C PHE A 296 -60.39 7.73 30.75
N GLY A 297 -60.82 7.92 29.49
CA GLY A 297 -60.67 9.14 28.68
C GLY A 297 -59.25 9.62 28.32
N SER A 298 -58.21 9.26 29.07
CA SER A 298 -56.82 9.61 28.82
C SER A 298 -55.85 8.61 29.45
N MET A 299 -54.81 8.27 28.70
CA MET A 299 -53.65 7.50 29.18
C MET A 299 -52.89 8.21 30.31
N TRP A 300 -53.10 9.51 30.48
CA TRP A 300 -52.32 10.37 31.36
C TRP A 300 -53.19 11.03 32.42
N VAL A 301 -52.92 10.74 33.69
CA VAL A 301 -53.56 11.39 34.85
C VAL A 301 -52.54 12.23 35.63
N PRO A 302 -52.93 13.37 36.24
CA PRO A 302 -52.02 14.16 37.06
C PRO A 302 -51.46 13.33 38.23
N ASN A 303 -50.15 13.38 38.48
CA ASN A 303 -49.53 12.63 39.57
C ASN A 303 -50.00 13.18 40.93
N PRO A 304 -50.70 12.38 41.76
CA PRO A 304 -51.18 12.82 43.07
C PRO A 304 -50.07 13.01 44.12
N GLU A 305 -48.89 12.42 43.90
CA GLU A 305 -47.74 12.51 44.83
C GLU A 305 -46.95 13.81 44.67
N ILE A 306 -46.97 14.40 43.48
CA ILE A 306 -46.21 15.62 43.18
C ILE A 306 -47.07 16.82 43.54
N LYS A 307 -46.72 17.46 44.66
CA LYS A 307 -47.29 18.75 45.04
C LYS A 307 -46.52 19.87 44.37
N LYS A 308 -47.21 21.00 44.22
CA LYS A 308 -46.62 22.22 43.66
C LYS A 308 -45.35 22.64 44.41
N PRO A 309 -44.23 22.90 43.71
CA PRO A 309 -42.99 23.34 44.33
C PRO A 309 -43.13 24.67 45.10
N VAL A 310 -42.42 24.77 46.22
CA VAL A 310 -42.34 26.02 47.00
C VAL A 310 -41.55 27.06 46.20
N GLY A 311 -42.14 28.23 45.98
CA GLY A 311 -41.55 29.32 45.17
C GLY A 311 -42.02 29.38 43.71
N TRP A 312 -42.95 28.51 43.30
CA TRP A 312 -43.61 28.60 42.00
C TRP A 312 -44.46 29.87 41.89
N ASN A 313 -44.31 30.61 40.79
CA ASN A 313 -45.02 31.87 40.57
C ASN A 313 -46.24 31.66 39.65
N ASP A 314 -47.45 31.76 40.19
CA ASP A 314 -48.71 31.53 39.43
C ASP A 314 -49.14 32.69 38.54
N ASP A 315 -48.40 33.79 38.53
CA ASP A 315 -48.74 34.94 37.71
C ASP A 315 -48.60 34.57 36.22
N GLU A 316 -49.75 34.31 35.57
CA GLU A 316 -49.84 33.97 34.14
C GLU A 316 -49.39 35.12 33.23
N SER A 317 -49.29 36.35 33.75
CA SER A 317 -48.79 37.50 32.99
C SER A 317 -47.26 37.51 32.85
N LEU A 318 -46.54 36.70 33.63
CA LEU A 318 -45.09 36.58 33.56
C LEU A 318 -44.69 35.48 32.56
N PRO A 319 -44.04 35.83 31.44
CA PRO A 319 -43.60 34.83 30.48
C PRO A 319 -42.43 34.03 31.07
N LYS A 320 -42.44 32.71 30.81
CA LYS A 320 -41.37 31.77 31.21
C LYS A 320 -40.02 32.14 30.57
N PHE A 321 -40.08 32.68 29.35
CA PHE A 321 -38.94 33.14 28.60
C PHE A 321 -39.06 34.64 28.30
N ILE A 322 -37.97 35.39 28.49
CA ILE A 322 -37.86 36.80 28.12
C ILE A 322 -36.79 36.94 27.04
N ARG A 323 -36.89 37.95 26.17
CA ARG A 323 -35.80 38.27 25.22
C ARG A 323 -34.57 38.66 26.02
N ASP A 324 -33.40 38.17 25.61
CA ASP A 324 -32.14 38.50 26.28
C ASP A 324 -31.81 39.99 26.07
N PRO A 325 -31.81 40.82 27.13
CA PRO A 325 -31.52 42.24 27.00
C PRO A 325 -30.05 42.52 26.65
N ASN A 326 -29.16 41.52 26.74
CA ASN A 326 -27.75 41.65 26.43
C ASN A 326 -27.37 41.01 25.09
N ALA A 327 -28.32 40.44 24.35
CA ALA A 327 -28.04 39.90 23.03
C ALA A 327 -27.76 41.05 22.05
N VAL A 328 -26.64 40.94 21.34
CA VAL A 328 -26.24 41.89 20.30
C VAL A 328 -26.32 41.19 18.96
N LYS A 329 -26.93 41.86 17.97
CA LYS A 329 -27.00 41.37 16.60
C LYS A 329 -25.59 41.08 16.07
N PRO A 330 -25.30 39.88 15.54
CA PRO A 330 -24.02 39.57 14.93
C PRO A 330 -23.72 40.50 13.75
N ALA A 331 -22.46 40.93 13.61
CA ALA A 331 -22.04 41.86 12.56
C ALA A 331 -22.19 41.28 11.14
N GLU A 332 -22.12 39.95 11.01
CA GLU A 332 -22.23 39.21 9.75
C GLU A 332 -23.70 38.85 9.39
N TRP A 333 -24.68 39.24 10.21
CA TRP A 333 -26.09 38.94 9.95
C TRP A 333 -26.69 39.91 8.94
N ASN A 334 -27.17 39.39 7.80
CA ASN A 334 -27.80 40.19 6.77
C ASN A 334 -29.33 40.01 6.82
N ASP A 335 -30.08 41.06 7.16
CA ASP A 335 -31.55 40.95 7.30
C ASP A 335 -32.28 40.63 5.97
N GLU A 336 -31.66 40.88 4.82
CA GLU A 336 -32.24 40.60 3.50
C GLU A 336 -32.10 39.13 3.08
N GLU A 337 -31.00 38.47 3.48
CA GLU A 337 -30.70 37.07 3.13
C GLU A 337 -31.09 36.11 4.28
N ASP A 338 -30.83 36.50 5.53
CA ASP A 338 -31.03 35.68 6.74
C ASP A 338 -32.36 35.99 7.46
N GLY A 339 -33.07 37.06 7.05
CA GLY A 339 -34.29 37.57 7.69
C GLY A 339 -34.03 38.51 8.87
N GLU A 340 -35.06 39.20 9.38
CA GLU A 340 -34.90 40.13 10.51
C GLU A 340 -34.33 39.43 11.75
N TRP A 341 -33.22 39.93 12.28
CA TRP A 341 -32.64 39.38 13.50
C TRP A 341 -33.57 39.59 14.72
N VAL A 342 -33.85 38.51 15.44
CA VAL A 342 -34.73 38.48 16.62
C VAL A 342 -33.90 38.04 17.82
N GLU A 343 -33.97 38.76 18.96
CA GLU A 343 -33.19 38.39 20.13
C GLU A 343 -33.55 36.98 20.64
N PRO A 344 -32.57 36.15 21.03
CA PRO A 344 -32.82 34.85 21.61
C PRO A 344 -33.58 34.98 22.94
N PHE A 345 -34.39 33.97 23.23
CA PHE A 345 -35.13 33.87 24.48
C PHE A 345 -34.27 33.25 25.58
N ILE A 346 -34.23 33.89 26.75
CA ILE A 346 -33.61 33.37 27.98
C ILE A 346 -34.68 33.06 29.03
N ASN A 347 -34.38 32.14 29.95
CA ASN A 347 -35.24 31.88 31.09
C ASN A 347 -35.40 33.14 31.94
N ASN A 348 -36.65 33.50 32.24
CA ASN A 348 -36.94 34.66 33.06
C ASN A 348 -36.34 34.45 34.47
N PRO A 349 -35.45 35.34 34.95
CA PRO A 349 -34.83 35.21 36.27
C PRO A 349 -35.83 35.20 37.43
N LYS A 350 -37.08 35.66 37.22
CA LYS A 350 -38.17 35.59 38.21
C LYS A 350 -38.88 34.23 38.24
N CYS A 351 -38.51 33.30 37.36
CA CYS A 351 -39.18 32.03 37.13
C CYS A 351 -38.30 30.82 37.45
N ILE A 352 -37.36 30.95 38.39
CA ILE A 352 -36.36 29.92 38.74
C ILE A 352 -37.02 28.60 39.20
N ALA A 353 -38.10 28.67 39.99
CA ALA A 353 -38.85 27.48 40.42
C ALA A 353 -39.99 27.10 39.45
N GLY A 354 -40.27 27.93 38.45
CA GLY A 354 -41.38 27.80 37.50
C GLY A 354 -42.37 28.98 37.55
N CYS A 355 -43.00 29.27 36.41
CA CYS A 355 -43.97 30.36 36.21
C CYS A 355 -45.21 29.89 35.43
N GLY A 356 -46.33 30.57 35.63
CA GLY A 356 -47.62 30.31 34.99
C GLY A 356 -48.46 29.28 35.76
N LYS A 357 -49.62 28.89 35.23
CA LYS A 357 -50.49 27.92 35.88
C LYS A 357 -49.75 26.60 36.11
N TRP A 358 -49.62 26.19 37.37
CA TRP A 358 -49.00 24.92 37.70
C TRP A 358 -49.93 23.76 37.39
N GLU A 359 -49.41 22.77 36.67
CA GLU A 359 -50.06 21.47 36.45
C GLU A 359 -49.11 20.36 36.92
N ALA A 360 -49.64 19.39 37.66
CA ALA A 360 -48.83 18.27 38.11
C ALA A 360 -48.33 17.46 36.89
N PRO A 361 -47.07 16.97 36.92
CA PRO A 361 -46.59 16.06 35.89
C PRO A 361 -47.55 14.87 35.76
N LYS A 362 -47.91 14.52 34.53
CA LYS A 362 -48.84 13.42 34.29
C LYS A 362 -48.11 12.08 34.43
N ILE A 363 -48.76 11.09 35.03
CA ILE A 363 -48.33 9.70 35.10
C ILE A 363 -49.27 8.83 34.28
N VAL A 364 -48.79 7.65 33.89
CA VAL A 364 -49.61 6.65 33.20
C VAL A 364 -50.74 6.25 34.12
N ASN A 365 -51.97 6.36 33.64
CA ASN A 365 -53.15 5.89 34.35
C ASN A 365 -53.14 4.35 34.40
N PRO A 366 -53.01 3.71 35.58
CA PRO A 366 -53.00 2.25 35.66
C PRO A 366 -54.30 1.59 35.20
N ASP A 367 -55.41 2.33 35.26
CA ASP A 367 -56.74 1.87 34.90
C ASP A 367 -57.06 2.11 33.41
N TYR A 368 -56.15 2.72 32.65
CA TYR A 368 -56.34 2.96 31.21
C TYR A 368 -56.00 1.72 30.39
N ILE A 369 -57.03 1.11 29.80
CA ILE A 369 -56.92 -0.13 29.00
C ILE A 369 -56.76 0.17 27.49
N GLY A 370 -57.15 1.37 27.04
CA GLY A 370 -57.11 1.79 25.62
C GLY A 370 -58.44 1.63 24.90
N GLU A 371 -58.53 2.05 23.63
CA GLU A 371 -59.71 1.77 22.81
C GLU A 371 -59.77 0.28 22.48
N TRP A 372 -60.94 -0.33 22.63
CA TRP A 372 -61.11 -1.75 22.32
C TRP A 372 -61.02 -1.98 20.80
N VAL A 373 -60.14 -2.88 20.40
CA VAL A 373 -60.02 -3.35 19.01
C VAL A 373 -60.33 -4.84 18.98
N ALA A 374 -61.23 -5.23 18.09
CA ALA A 374 -61.58 -6.63 17.90
C ALA A 374 -60.35 -7.45 17.50
N PRO A 375 -60.15 -8.66 18.07
CA PRO A 375 -58.99 -9.50 17.78
C PRO A 375 -58.99 -9.93 16.30
N SER A 376 -57.80 -10.08 15.72
CA SER A 376 -57.64 -10.68 14.40
C SER A 376 -57.63 -12.20 14.51
N ILE A 377 -58.45 -12.87 13.71
CA ILE A 377 -58.54 -14.33 13.60
C ILE A 377 -58.02 -14.79 12.24
N GLU A 378 -57.52 -16.02 12.17
CA GLU A 378 -57.14 -16.65 10.90
C GLU A 378 -58.35 -16.67 9.97
N ASN A 379 -58.17 -16.17 8.75
CA ASN A 379 -59.25 -16.07 7.79
C ASN A 379 -59.60 -17.46 7.22
N PRO A 380 -60.82 -18.00 7.49
CA PRO A 380 -61.21 -19.30 6.97
C PRO A 380 -61.31 -19.35 5.44
N GLN A 381 -61.39 -18.20 4.78
CA GLN A 381 -61.44 -18.06 3.32
C GLN A 381 -60.08 -17.74 2.70
N TYR A 382 -58.99 -17.75 3.48
CA TYR A 382 -57.64 -17.50 2.97
C TYR A 382 -57.24 -18.55 1.93
N LYS A 383 -56.99 -18.11 0.70
CA LYS A 383 -56.59 -18.98 -0.42
C LYS A 383 -55.09 -18.92 -0.70
N GLY A 384 -54.32 -18.20 0.10
CA GLY A 384 -52.92 -17.89 -0.16
C GLY A 384 -52.74 -16.54 -0.86
N GLU A 385 -51.51 -16.05 -0.95
CA GLU A 385 -51.21 -14.91 -1.82
C GLU A 385 -51.51 -15.28 -3.28
N TRP A 386 -52.29 -14.45 -3.96
CA TRP A 386 -52.60 -14.70 -5.37
C TRP A 386 -51.34 -14.51 -6.23
N LYS A 387 -51.04 -15.51 -7.06
CA LYS A 387 -50.00 -15.45 -8.11
C LYS A 387 -50.65 -15.83 -9.44
N ALA A 388 -50.28 -15.12 -10.51
CA ALA A 388 -50.78 -15.45 -11.83
C ALA A 388 -50.32 -16.87 -12.25
N PRO A 389 -51.12 -17.58 -13.06
CA PRO A 389 -50.71 -18.87 -13.59
C PRO A 389 -49.47 -18.70 -14.46
N LEU A 390 -48.56 -19.67 -14.36
CA LEU A 390 -47.38 -19.73 -15.21
C LEU A 390 -47.77 -20.26 -16.60
N ILE A 391 -47.58 -19.45 -17.64
CA ILE A 391 -47.74 -19.84 -19.04
C ILE A 391 -46.37 -20.07 -19.67
N LYS A 392 -46.31 -20.96 -20.66
CA LYS A 392 -45.07 -21.19 -21.41
C LYS A 392 -44.65 -19.89 -22.08
N ASN A 393 -43.41 -19.48 -21.87
CA ASN A 393 -42.90 -18.24 -22.43
C ASN A 393 -42.83 -18.35 -23.97
N PRO A 394 -43.59 -17.54 -24.73
CA PRO A 394 -43.56 -17.56 -26.18
C PRO A 394 -42.27 -16.95 -26.75
N ALA A 395 -41.53 -16.19 -25.94
CA ALA A 395 -40.30 -15.51 -26.31
C ALA A 395 -39.03 -16.34 -26.06
N VAL A 396 -39.13 -17.66 -25.84
CA VAL A 396 -37.96 -18.55 -25.68
C VAL A 396 -37.19 -18.60 -27.01
N VAL A 397 -36.34 -17.61 -27.21
CA VAL A 397 -35.31 -17.57 -28.24
C VAL A 397 -33.99 -17.82 -27.53
N THR A 398 -33.40 -18.98 -27.81
CA THR A 398 -32.03 -19.28 -27.40
C THR A 398 -31.09 -18.39 -28.22
N SER A 399 -31.00 -17.09 -27.92
CA SER A 399 -29.84 -16.34 -28.40
C SER A 399 -28.63 -16.76 -27.57
N GLU A 400 -27.48 -16.89 -28.21
CA GLU A 400 -26.24 -17.21 -27.52
C GLU A 400 -25.51 -15.92 -27.15
N VAL A 401 -24.81 -15.95 -26.01
CA VAL A 401 -23.92 -14.87 -25.60
C VAL A 401 -22.60 -15.05 -26.35
N LEU A 402 -21.95 -13.94 -26.74
CA LEU A 402 -20.74 -13.94 -27.58
C LEU A 402 -20.94 -14.46 -29.02
N SER A 403 -22.15 -14.27 -29.58
CA SER A 403 -22.49 -14.73 -30.94
C SER A 403 -21.95 -13.84 -32.07
N GLN A 404 -21.43 -12.66 -31.76
CA GLN A 404 -20.81 -11.78 -32.75
C GLN A 404 -19.30 -11.79 -32.59
N PRO A 405 -18.53 -11.52 -33.66
CA PRO A 405 -17.10 -11.29 -33.51
C PRO A 405 -16.85 -9.93 -32.82
N VAL A 406 -15.85 -9.89 -31.94
CA VAL A 406 -15.32 -8.66 -31.35
C VAL A 406 -14.45 -7.97 -32.39
N THR A 407 -14.82 -6.76 -32.80
CA THR A 407 -14.14 -6.00 -33.86
C THR A 407 -13.32 -4.84 -33.31
N ALA A 408 -13.66 -4.34 -32.13
CA ALA A 408 -12.97 -3.23 -31.48
C ALA A 408 -13.01 -3.36 -29.95
N ILE A 409 -12.18 -2.58 -29.29
CA ILE A 409 -12.18 -2.41 -27.83
C ILE A 409 -12.30 -0.93 -27.49
N GLY A 410 -12.90 -0.60 -26.35
CA GLY A 410 -13.01 0.79 -25.94
C GLY A 410 -13.25 0.99 -24.45
N PHE A 411 -12.97 2.20 -24.01
CA PHE A 411 -13.23 2.69 -22.66
C PHE A 411 -14.27 3.79 -22.75
N ASP A 412 -15.42 3.56 -22.13
CA ASP A 412 -16.49 4.55 -21.91
C ASP A 412 -16.73 4.64 -20.41
N LEU A 413 -16.11 5.65 -19.79
CA LEU A 413 -15.87 5.72 -18.36
C LEU A 413 -16.29 7.07 -17.79
N TRP A 414 -16.69 7.04 -16.52
CA TRP A 414 -16.86 8.21 -15.67
C TRP A 414 -15.84 8.15 -14.54
N SER A 415 -15.21 9.28 -14.23
CA SER A 415 -14.33 9.38 -13.06
C SER A 415 -14.43 10.73 -12.39
N MET A 416 -14.49 10.71 -11.05
CA MET A 416 -14.36 11.89 -10.21
C MET A 416 -12.89 12.34 -10.14
N GLU A 417 -11.96 11.40 -10.08
CA GLU A 417 -10.52 11.66 -9.97
C GLU A 417 -9.78 11.38 -11.29
N ALA A 418 -8.74 12.16 -11.57
CA ALA A 418 -7.82 11.93 -12.67
C ALA A 418 -6.75 10.87 -12.36
N ASP A 419 -5.83 10.71 -13.31
CA ASP A 419 -4.61 9.90 -13.25
C ASP A 419 -4.80 8.39 -13.08
N ILE A 420 -5.85 7.86 -13.68
CA ILE A 420 -6.08 6.41 -13.81
C ILE A 420 -5.34 5.90 -15.05
N LEU A 421 -4.41 4.99 -14.87
CA LEU A 421 -3.53 4.47 -15.91
C LEU A 421 -3.92 3.04 -16.29
N PHE A 422 -4.08 2.81 -17.59
CA PHE A 422 -4.30 1.51 -18.22
C PHE A 422 -3.04 1.06 -18.96
N ASN A 423 -2.66 -0.21 -18.83
CA ASN A 423 -1.51 -0.77 -19.54
C ASN A 423 -1.69 -2.27 -19.85
N ASN A 424 -0.83 -2.82 -20.72
CA ASN A 424 -0.74 -4.24 -21.06
C ASN A 424 -2.08 -4.89 -21.39
N ILE A 425 -2.82 -4.29 -22.34
CA ILE A 425 -4.14 -4.79 -22.75
C ILE A 425 -3.95 -5.96 -23.72
N TYR A 426 -4.32 -7.15 -23.28
CA TYR A 426 -4.36 -8.38 -24.06
C TYR A 426 -5.80 -8.83 -24.29
N VAL A 427 -6.13 -9.17 -25.55
CA VAL A 427 -7.39 -9.81 -25.92
C VAL A 427 -7.09 -10.94 -26.88
N GLY A 428 -7.52 -12.16 -26.56
CA GLY A 428 -7.21 -13.33 -27.39
C GLY A 428 -7.91 -14.60 -26.93
N HIS A 429 -7.38 -15.75 -27.36
CA HIS A 429 -7.97 -17.06 -27.11
C HIS A 429 -7.16 -17.96 -26.17
N SER A 430 -6.02 -17.50 -25.66
CA SER A 430 -5.10 -18.35 -24.90
C SER A 430 -4.87 -17.83 -23.49
N VAL A 431 -5.30 -18.61 -22.49
CA VAL A 431 -5.00 -18.33 -21.08
C VAL A 431 -3.49 -18.39 -20.83
N VAL A 432 -2.78 -19.28 -21.53
CA VAL A 432 -1.33 -19.46 -21.40
C VAL A 432 -0.56 -18.22 -21.89
N GLU A 433 -1.03 -17.59 -22.99
CA GLU A 433 -0.44 -16.33 -23.46
C GLU A 433 -0.66 -15.20 -22.45
N ALA A 434 -1.88 -15.06 -21.92
CA ALA A 434 -2.19 -14.06 -20.91
C ALA A 434 -1.35 -14.25 -19.64
N GLU A 435 -1.20 -15.48 -19.16
CA GLU A 435 -0.34 -15.81 -18.02
C GLU A 435 1.14 -15.50 -18.29
N LYS A 436 1.63 -15.84 -19.48
CA LYS A 436 3.01 -15.54 -19.88
C LYS A 436 3.28 -14.04 -19.86
N ILE A 437 2.39 -13.25 -20.47
CA ILE A 437 2.47 -11.78 -20.45
C ILE A 437 2.48 -11.28 -19.00
N GLY A 438 1.51 -11.69 -18.18
CA GLY A 438 1.41 -11.25 -16.79
C GLY A 438 2.65 -11.62 -15.95
N ASN A 439 3.22 -12.81 -16.15
CA ASN A 439 4.41 -13.25 -15.43
C ASN A 439 5.67 -12.50 -15.85
N GLU A 440 5.81 -12.19 -17.14
CA GLU A 440 7.01 -11.54 -17.68
C GLU A 440 6.97 -10.00 -17.54
N THR A 441 5.79 -9.38 -17.55
CA THR A 441 5.62 -7.92 -17.41
C THR A 441 5.14 -7.52 -16.01
N PHE A 442 3.89 -7.84 -15.69
CA PHE A 442 3.18 -7.36 -14.50
C PHE A 442 3.84 -7.77 -13.18
N VAL A 443 4.25 -9.04 -13.03
CA VAL A 443 4.83 -9.54 -11.77
C VAL A 443 6.12 -8.80 -11.42
N GLN A 444 6.98 -8.56 -12.42
CA GLN A 444 8.23 -7.82 -12.21
C GLN A 444 7.96 -6.35 -11.90
N LYS A 445 7.01 -5.75 -12.64
CA LYS A 445 6.56 -4.37 -12.41
C LYS A 445 6.05 -4.20 -10.97
N LEU A 446 5.07 -5.00 -10.56
CA LEU A 446 4.47 -4.95 -9.23
C LEU A 446 5.51 -5.09 -8.12
N GLU A 447 6.51 -5.95 -8.29
CA GLU A 447 7.58 -6.12 -7.30
C GLU A 447 8.43 -4.85 -7.13
N MET A 448 8.72 -4.13 -8.21
CA MET A 448 9.41 -2.84 -8.15
C MET A 448 8.54 -1.78 -7.49
N GLU A 449 7.27 -1.68 -7.88
CA GLU A 449 6.33 -0.73 -7.30
C GLU A 449 6.17 -0.95 -5.78
N ARG A 450 6.04 -2.22 -5.37
CA ARG A 450 5.97 -2.62 -3.96
C ARG A 450 7.21 -2.19 -3.18
N LYS A 451 8.41 -2.38 -3.72
CA LYS A 451 9.66 -1.93 -3.08
C LYS A 451 9.71 -0.42 -2.91
N ILE A 452 9.17 0.35 -3.86
CA ILE A 452 9.11 1.81 -3.73
C ILE A 452 8.06 2.19 -2.70
N TYR A 453 6.87 1.59 -2.75
CA TYR A 453 5.79 1.79 -1.79
C TYR A 453 6.25 1.51 -0.36
N GLU A 454 6.91 0.38 -0.09
CA GLU A 454 7.38 0.02 1.25
C GLU A 454 8.41 1.02 1.81
N LYS A 455 9.22 1.65 0.95
CA LYS A 455 10.20 2.67 1.34
C LYS A 455 9.57 4.04 1.59
N THR A 456 8.45 4.34 0.96
CA THR A 456 7.84 5.68 0.92
C THR A 456 6.47 5.74 1.61
N LYS A 457 5.93 4.61 2.08
CA LYS A 457 4.65 4.56 2.78
C LYS A 457 4.71 5.47 4.01
N PRO A 458 3.70 6.32 4.24
CA PRO A 458 3.64 7.14 5.43
C PRO A 458 3.59 6.24 6.67
N GLU A 459 4.43 6.51 7.68
CA GLU A 459 4.30 5.81 8.95
C GLU A 459 2.92 6.13 9.55
N PRO A 460 2.19 5.11 10.07
CA PRO A 460 0.93 5.37 10.74
C PRO A 460 1.15 6.32 11.91
N LYS A 461 0.38 7.42 11.97
CA LYS A 461 0.46 8.45 13.03
C LYS A 461 0.37 7.86 14.45
N HIS A 462 -0.36 6.75 14.56
CA HIS A 462 -0.41 5.91 15.74
C HIS A 462 0.05 4.50 15.35
N LYS A 463 1.31 4.16 15.63
CA LYS A 463 1.66 2.73 15.75
C LYS A 463 0.82 2.21 16.92
N PRO A 464 -0.05 1.20 16.73
CA PRO A 464 -0.75 0.61 17.87
C PRO A 464 0.32 0.20 18.87
N SER A 465 0.33 0.83 20.04
CA SER A 465 1.12 0.32 21.15
C SER A 465 0.65 -1.12 21.32
N ALA A 466 1.59 -2.07 21.33
CA ALA A 466 1.23 -3.40 21.78
C ALA A 466 0.48 -3.24 23.12
N PRO A 467 -0.64 -3.95 23.33
CA PRO A 467 -1.28 -3.92 24.63
C PRO A 467 -0.21 -4.21 25.69
N PRO A 468 -0.25 -3.50 26.84
CA PRO A 468 0.70 -3.77 27.90
C PRO A 468 0.68 -5.27 28.18
N LYS A 469 1.87 -5.90 28.19
CA LYS A 469 2.00 -7.33 28.47
C LYS A 469 1.22 -7.65 29.74
N THR A 470 0.35 -8.64 29.65
CA THR A 470 -0.43 -9.09 30.80
C THR A 470 0.50 -9.80 31.80
N PHE A 471 0.08 -9.94 33.05
CA PHE A 471 0.86 -10.66 34.05
C PHE A 471 1.12 -12.11 33.60
N GLU A 472 0.17 -12.74 32.90
CA GLU A 472 0.38 -14.04 32.27
C GLU A 472 1.48 -14.03 31.19
N ASP A 473 1.64 -12.96 30.41
CA ASP A 473 2.72 -12.84 29.41
C ASP A 473 4.11 -12.73 30.04
N TYR A 474 4.20 -12.18 31.27
CA TYR A 474 5.44 -12.15 32.04
C TYR A 474 5.77 -13.49 32.68
N LEU A 475 4.75 -14.28 33.04
CA LEU A 475 4.92 -15.62 33.60
C LEU A 475 5.25 -16.66 32.53
N ASN A 476 4.74 -16.47 31.30
CA ASN A 476 4.97 -17.36 30.16
C ASN A 476 6.23 -17.00 29.35
N ALA A 477 6.88 -15.87 29.65
CA ALA A 477 8.20 -15.55 29.11
C ALA A 477 9.24 -16.45 29.77
N ASP A 478 9.67 -17.46 29.02
CA ASP A 478 10.55 -18.53 29.48
C ASP A 478 11.85 -17.98 30.12
N SER A 479 12.09 -18.41 31.36
CA SER A 479 13.12 -17.90 32.29
C SER A 479 14.58 -18.20 31.91
N SER A 480 14.89 -18.48 30.65
CA SER A 480 16.25 -18.76 30.22
C SER A 480 16.99 -17.46 29.85
N ASN A 481 17.77 -16.97 30.82
CA ASN A 481 18.88 -16.01 30.68
C ASN A 481 18.55 -14.54 31.00
N ILE A 482 18.36 -14.28 32.29
CA ILE A 482 18.30 -12.95 32.93
C ILE A 482 19.41 -12.02 32.42
N LEU A 483 20.60 -12.55 32.09
CA LEU A 483 21.74 -11.78 31.61
C LEU A 483 21.57 -11.30 30.15
N SER A 484 21.06 -12.14 29.24
CA SER A 484 20.83 -11.72 27.85
C SER A 484 19.64 -10.77 27.76
N ASP A 485 18.64 -10.95 28.62
CA ASP A 485 17.55 -10.01 28.75
C ASP A 485 18.03 -8.67 29.32
N LEU A 486 18.93 -8.66 30.31
CA LEU A 486 19.54 -7.42 30.81
C LEU A 486 20.35 -6.71 29.72
N ILE A 487 21.09 -7.47 28.89
CA ILE A 487 21.87 -6.94 27.76
C ILE A 487 20.93 -6.41 26.67
N GLY A 488 19.84 -7.13 26.35
CA GLY A 488 18.84 -6.69 25.38
C GLY A 488 18.09 -5.44 25.85
N HIS A 489 17.71 -5.37 27.13
CA HIS A 489 17.13 -4.18 27.73
C HIS A 489 18.14 -3.03 27.77
N ALA A 490 19.41 -3.29 28.06
CA ALA A 490 20.46 -2.27 28.01
C ALA A 490 20.65 -1.77 26.57
N GLN A 491 20.72 -2.65 25.57
CA GLN A 491 20.83 -2.26 24.16
C GLN A 491 19.63 -1.45 23.70
N ALA A 492 18.41 -1.92 23.96
CA ALA A 492 17.19 -1.18 23.63
C ALA A 492 17.12 0.17 24.36
N PHE A 493 17.54 0.22 25.62
CA PHE A 493 17.65 1.46 26.40
C PHE A 493 18.65 2.42 25.76
N PHE A 494 19.86 1.95 25.40
CA PHE A 494 20.88 2.79 24.77
C PHE A 494 20.50 3.23 23.36
N GLU A 495 19.89 2.37 22.54
CA GLU A 495 19.43 2.72 21.18
C GLU A 495 18.28 3.74 21.22
N ASN A 496 17.30 3.51 22.11
CA ASN A 496 16.20 4.45 22.30
C ASN A 496 16.71 5.78 22.88
N HIS A 497 17.63 5.74 23.84
CA HIS A 497 18.21 6.95 24.40
C HIS A 497 19.05 7.71 23.37
N PHE A 498 19.93 7.03 22.62
CA PHE A 498 20.77 7.65 21.60
C PHE A 498 19.94 8.29 20.48
N SER A 499 18.90 7.59 19.99
CA SER A 499 18.00 8.15 18.97
C SER A 499 17.18 9.33 19.50
N THR A 500 16.70 9.25 20.75
CA THR A 500 15.95 10.34 21.40
C THR A 500 16.84 11.56 21.65
N THR A 501 18.05 11.37 22.16
CA THR A 501 19.04 12.44 22.37
C THR A 501 19.45 13.09 21.05
N ARG A 502 19.60 12.30 19.97
CA ARG A 502 19.90 12.83 18.63
C ARG A 502 18.78 13.71 18.08
N LYS A 503 17.52 13.31 18.24
CA LYS A 503 16.35 14.12 17.83
C LYS A 503 16.26 15.40 18.65
N PHE A 504 16.37 15.29 19.97
CA PHE A 504 16.38 16.45 20.87
C PHE A 504 17.52 17.41 20.53
N TRP A 505 18.73 16.91 20.19
CA TRP A 505 19.85 17.75 19.78
C TRP A 505 19.57 18.50 18.48
N HIS A 506 18.90 17.87 17.51
CA HIS A 506 18.49 18.53 16.28
C HIS A 506 17.41 19.60 16.52
N GLU A 507 16.44 19.33 17.38
CA GLU A 507 15.42 20.32 17.81
C GLU A 507 16.06 21.50 18.54
N PHE A 508 16.98 21.21 19.46
CA PHE A 508 17.74 22.21 20.22
C PHE A 508 18.64 23.10 19.33
N GLN A 509 19.18 22.56 18.23
CA GLN A 509 19.96 23.33 17.26
C GLN A 509 19.10 24.29 16.42
N VAL A 510 17.82 23.96 16.21
CA VAL A 510 16.88 24.78 15.44
C VAL A 510 16.29 25.88 16.31
N ASP A 511 15.74 25.53 17.49
CA ASP A 511 15.27 26.49 18.49
C ASP A 511 15.57 26.00 19.92
N PRO A 512 16.55 26.60 20.61
CA PRO A 512 16.95 26.16 21.93
C PRO A 512 15.93 26.52 23.02
N ALA A 513 15.18 27.61 22.88
CA ALA A 513 14.25 28.07 23.92
C ALA A 513 13.00 27.19 23.95
N GLU A 514 12.45 26.86 22.78
CA GLU A 514 11.28 26.01 22.66
C GLU A 514 11.59 24.56 23.06
N ALA A 515 12.74 24.01 22.63
CA ALA A 515 13.15 22.65 22.97
C ALA A 515 13.32 22.45 24.49
N ILE A 516 13.89 23.44 25.20
CA ILE A 516 14.03 23.38 26.67
C ILE A 516 12.66 23.42 27.36
N MET A 517 11.75 24.29 26.91
CA MET A 517 10.42 24.44 27.53
C MET A 517 9.52 23.24 27.27
N ALA A 518 9.56 22.67 26.06
CA ALA A 518 8.77 21.49 25.71
C ALA A 518 9.24 20.23 26.47
N HIS A 519 10.56 20.10 26.70
CA HIS A 519 11.16 18.88 27.25
C HIS A 519 12.24 19.15 28.32
N PRO A 520 11.90 19.76 29.47
CA PRO A 520 12.88 20.18 30.49
C PRO A 520 13.65 19.02 31.11
N ILE A 521 13.00 17.86 31.31
CA ILE A 521 13.64 16.66 31.87
C ILE A 521 14.68 16.10 30.88
N ARG A 522 14.38 16.10 29.58
CA ARG A 522 15.31 15.58 28.54
C ARG A 522 16.55 16.46 28.42
N PHE A 523 16.40 17.77 28.58
CA PHE A 523 17.51 18.71 28.61
C PHE A 523 18.48 18.39 29.76
N VAL A 524 17.97 18.25 31.00
CA VAL A 524 18.80 17.94 32.18
C VAL A 524 19.56 16.62 32.00
N ILE A 525 18.89 15.58 31.50
CA ILE A 525 19.52 14.27 31.26
C ILE A 525 20.61 14.37 30.20
N THR A 526 20.34 15.08 29.10
CA THR A 526 21.32 15.26 28.01
C THR A 526 22.55 16.03 28.47
N CYS A 527 22.36 17.09 29.28
CA CYS A 527 23.47 17.83 29.87
C CYS A 527 24.30 16.96 30.82
N PHE A 528 23.67 16.14 31.66
CA PHE A 528 24.37 15.24 32.58
C PHE A 528 25.26 14.24 31.84
N PHE A 529 24.73 13.57 30.82
CA PHE A 529 25.52 12.61 30.02
C PHE A 529 26.58 13.30 29.16
N GLY A 530 26.31 14.49 28.62
CA GLY A 530 27.30 15.28 27.90
C GLY A 530 28.49 15.66 28.78
N LEU A 531 28.24 16.05 30.04
CA LEU A 531 29.28 16.42 31.00
C LEU A 531 30.10 15.18 31.42
N LEU A 532 29.44 14.04 31.64
CA LEU A 532 30.11 12.77 31.92
C LEU A 532 31.00 12.31 30.76
N ALA A 533 30.51 12.42 29.52
CA ALA A 533 31.27 12.10 28.31
C ALA A 533 32.49 13.02 28.13
N PHE A 534 32.35 14.31 28.45
CA PHE A 534 33.47 15.25 28.39
C PHE A 534 34.57 14.92 29.42
N VAL A 535 34.19 14.66 30.67
CA VAL A 535 35.14 14.32 31.74
C VAL A 535 35.88 13.01 31.44
N THR A 536 35.15 11.99 30.97
CA THR A 536 35.76 10.71 30.58
C THR A 536 36.65 10.86 29.35
N GLY A 537 36.23 11.63 28.34
CA GLY A 537 37.02 11.91 27.14
C GLY A 537 38.34 12.62 27.43
N VAL A 538 38.32 13.65 28.30
CA VAL A 538 39.54 14.34 28.73
C VAL A 538 40.45 13.41 29.55
N GLY A 539 39.86 12.56 30.41
CA GLY A 539 40.60 11.55 31.16
C GLY A 539 41.34 10.56 30.25
N VAL A 540 40.65 10.02 29.24
CA VAL A 540 41.24 9.11 28.25
C VAL A 540 42.31 9.83 27.42
N LEU A 541 42.06 11.07 27.01
CA LEU A 541 43.03 11.87 26.26
C LEU A 541 44.31 12.10 27.07
N ASN A 542 44.19 12.41 28.36
CA ASN A 542 45.35 12.56 29.25
C ASN A 542 46.14 11.25 29.40
N VAL A 543 45.46 10.11 29.49
CA VAL A 543 46.12 8.80 29.52
C VAL A 543 46.84 8.52 28.20
N CYS A 544 46.21 8.81 27.05
CA CYS A 544 46.83 8.66 25.74
C CYS A 544 48.04 9.56 25.57
N ILE A 545 47.97 10.82 26.02
CA ILE A 545 49.10 11.75 26.00
C ILE A 545 50.23 11.24 26.90
N TYR A 546 49.90 10.75 28.10
CA TYR A 546 50.88 10.16 29.01
C TYR A 546 51.61 8.98 28.36
N LEU A 547 50.86 8.04 27.78
CA LEU A 547 51.44 6.89 27.07
C LEU A 547 52.31 7.32 25.88
N PHE A 548 51.88 8.34 25.13
CA PHE A 548 52.64 8.84 24.00
C PHE A 548 53.97 9.49 24.44
N LEU A 549 53.94 10.27 25.53
CA LEU A 549 55.13 10.90 26.09
C LEU A 549 56.11 9.85 26.64
N THR A 550 55.63 8.81 27.35
CA THR A 550 56.51 7.74 27.85
C THR A 550 57.16 6.97 26.70
N THR A 551 56.43 6.67 25.61
CA THR A 551 57.04 6.00 24.45
C THR A 551 58.10 6.85 23.75
N LYS A 552 58.02 8.18 23.82
CA LYS A 552 59.00 9.09 23.23
C LYS A 552 60.29 9.11 24.04
N GLU A 553 60.19 9.16 25.37
CA GLU A 553 61.37 9.10 26.25
C GLU A 553 62.12 7.77 26.09
N ASP A 554 61.39 6.65 26.02
CA ASP A 554 61.98 5.32 25.78
C ASP A 554 62.68 5.26 24.40
N ALA A 555 62.06 5.81 23.35
CA ALA A 555 62.64 5.85 22.01
C ALA A 555 63.90 6.74 21.92
N GLU A 556 63.94 7.86 22.64
CA GLU A 556 65.12 8.73 22.71
C GLU A 556 66.26 8.07 23.51
N ALA A 557 65.95 7.34 24.58
CA ALA A 557 66.92 6.56 25.34
C ALA A 557 67.56 5.43 24.51
N ASP A 558 66.76 4.70 23.72
CA ASP A 558 67.25 3.64 22.83
C ASP A 558 68.08 4.22 21.65
N ALA A 559 67.69 5.38 21.12
CA ALA A 559 68.47 6.10 20.11
C ALA A 559 69.83 6.57 20.65
N ALA A 560 69.90 7.02 21.92
CA ALA A 560 71.16 7.37 22.56
C ALA A 560 72.04 6.13 22.79
N ALA A 561 71.46 5.02 23.26
CA ALA A 561 72.18 3.77 23.49
C ALA A 561 72.75 3.15 22.19
N SER A 562 72.00 3.24 21.08
CA SER A 562 72.45 2.77 19.77
C SER A 562 73.58 3.61 19.18
N ARG A 563 73.55 4.95 19.34
CA ARG A 563 74.67 5.84 18.97
C ARG A 563 75.93 5.54 19.78
N ALA A 564 75.80 5.30 21.09
CA ALA A 564 76.93 4.92 21.93
C ALA A 564 77.55 3.57 21.52
N ARG A 565 76.72 2.59 21.11
CA ARG A 565 77.20 1.31 20.55
C ARG A 565 77.89 1.51 19.21
N ALA A 566 77.36 2.35 18.32
CA ALA A 566 77.96 2.65 17.03
C ALA A 566 79.34 3.30 17.17
N ALA A 567 79.49 4.25 18.10
CA ALA A 567 80.79 4.88 18.39
C ALA A 567 81.84 3.87 18.88
N ARG A 568 81.47 2.92 19.76
CA ARG A 568 82.37 1.85 20.21
C ARG A 568 82.74 0.87 19.09
N ILE A 569 81.84 0.64 18.13
CA ILE A 569 82.12 -0.20 16.96
C ILE A 569 83.10 0.51 16.03
N GLN A 570 82.92 1.82 15.81
CA GLN A 570 83.84 2.61 14.99
C GLN A 570 85.26 2.62 15.58
N GLU A 571 85.40 2.83 16.89
CA GLU A 571 86.70 2.78 17.57
C GLU A 571 87.38 1.41 17.41
N ARG A 572 86.60 0.31 17.42
CA ARG A 572 87.13 -1.04 17.15
C ARG A 572 87.51 -1.26 15.69
N LEU A 573 86.80 -0.64 14.76
CA LEU A 573 87.12 -0.70 13.33
C LEU A 573 88.38 0.11 13.02
N ASP A 574 88.54 1.28 13.62
CA ASP A 574 89.74 2.12 13.47
C ASP A 574 90.96 1.40 14.04
N LYS A 575 90.85 0.77 15.23
CA LYS A 575 91.92 -0.09 15.77
C LYS A 575 92.27 -1.27 14.87
N LYS A 576 91.28 -1.89 14.22
CA LYS A 576 91.53 -2.98 13.26
C LYS A 576 92.14 -2.49 11.95
N ALA A 577 91.78 -1.29 11.48
CA ALA A 577 92.38 -0.68 10.30
C ALA A 577 93.85 -0.33 10.56
N ASP A 578 94.17 0.16 11.76
CA ASP A 578 95.56 0.39 12.19
C ASP A 578 96.35 -0.92 12.28
N GLU A 579 95.77 -1.99 12.83
CA GLU A 579 96.38 -3.33 12.84
C GLU A 579 96.59 -3.91 11.43
N GLU A 580 95.70 -3.64 10.49
CA GLU A 580 95.80 -4.11 9.10
C GLU A 580 96.82 -3.32 8.26
N LEU A 581 96.99 -2.02 8.56
CA LEU A 581 98.06 -1.17 8.02
C LEU A 581 99.45 -1.63 8.48
N ILE A 582 99.59 -2.02 9.75
CA ILE A 582 100.81 -2.62 10.30
C ILE A 582 101.06 -3.99 9.67
N ARG A 583 100.01 -4.78 9.40
CA ARG A 583 100.15 -6.09 8.75
C ARG A 583 100.61 -5.97 7.29
N LYS A 584 100.09 -5.02 6.52
CA LYS A 584 100.50 -4.80 5.12
C LYS A 584 101.95 -4.32 4.97
N SER A 585 102.46 -3.51 5.90
CA SER A 585 103.88 -3.11 5.89
C SER A 585 104.83 -4.25 6.30
N SER A 586 104.34 -5.25 7.04
CA SER A 586 105.14 -6.42 7.47
C SER A 586 105.25 -7.55 6.43
N THR A 587 104.41 -7.57 5.39
CA THR A 587 104.41 -8.61 4.33
C THR A 587 105.34 -8.33 3.14
N GLU A 588 106.03 -7.19 3.11
CA GLU A 588 107.07 -6.88 2.11
C GLU A 588 108.51 -7.18 2.59
N ALA A 589 108.68 -7.74 3.78
CA ALA A 589 109.97 -8.15 4.29
C ALA A 589 109.98 -9.62 4.72
N THR A 590 110.89 -10.36 4.10
CA THR A 590 111.52 -11.59 4.62
C THR A 590 110.71 -12.89 4.57
N SER A 591 110.78 -13.54 3.40
CA SER A 591 111.22 -14.95 3.37
C SER A 591 112.52 -15.06 2.55
N SER A 592 113.65 -15.07 3.26
CA SER A 592 114.88 -15.76 2.88
C SER A 592 115.48 -16.41 4.15
N GLY A 593 115.89 -17.68 4.03
CA GLY A 593 116.78 -18.50 4.88
C GLY A 593 116.63 -18.46 6.42
N ARG A 594 116.06 -19.48 7.09
CA ARG A 594 116.64 -20.80 7.51
C ARG A 594 117.50 -20.72 8.79
N GLU A 595 117.09 -21.39 9.87
CA GLU A 595 117.75 -22.58 10.48
C GLU A 595 117.57 -22.75 12.03
N SER A 596 117.27 -23.99 12.42
CA SER A 596 117.62 -24.72 13.67
C SER A 596 116.83 -24.59 15.01
N THR A 597 116.45 -25.79 15.48
CA THR A 597 116.39 -26.34 16.87
C THR A 597 115.40 -25.76 17.89
N SER A 598 114.33 -26.47 18.25
CA SER A 598 114.25 -27.57 19.25
C SER A 598 114.40 -27.08 20.71
N ILE A 599 113.32 -27.11 21.50
CA ILE A 599 113.18 -27.86 22.76
C ILE A 599 111.81 -27.59 23.44
N LYS A 600 111.22 -28.71 23.86
CA LYS A 600 110.08 -28.94 24.78
C LYS A 600 109.92 -27.94 25.94
N SER A 601 108.68 -27.65 26.34
CA SER A 601 107.98 -28.34 27.46
C SER A 601 106.87 -27.48 28.09
N ARG A 602 105.78 -28.17 28.51
CA ARG A 602 105.04 -28.03 29.80
C ARG A 602 104.47 -26.66 30.19
N LYS A 603 103.34 -26.51 30.87
CA LYS A 603 102.23 -27.32 31.42
C LYS A 603 101.49 -26.29 32.29
N VAL A 604 100.16 -26.39 32.42
CA VAL A 604 99.39 -26.09 33.66
C VAL A 604 99.33 -24.59 34.01
N ARG A 605 98.17 -23.97 34.26
CA ARG A 605 96.89 -24.41 34.82
C ARG A 605 95.80 -23.44 34.37
#